data_AF-A0A4Q5YUW6-F1
#
_entry.id   AF-A0A4Q5YUW6-F1
#
_cell.length_a   1.000
_cell.length_b   1.000
_cell.length_c   1.000
_cell.angle_alpha   90.00
_cell.angle_beta   90.00
_cell.angle_gamma   90.00
#
_symmetry.space_group_name_H-M   'P 1'
#
loop_
_entity.id
_entity.type
_entity.pdbx_description
1 polymer ?
#
loop_
_entity_poly.entity_id
_entity_poly.type
_entity_poly.pdbx_seq_one_letter_code
_entity_poly.pdbx_strand_id
1 'polypeptide(L)'
;MKKTVHIALVGNPNSGKTSLFNVLTGLNQRTGNFPGVTVDKKTGTTPISSTITGNIIDLPGTYSLYPKRLDEWVSYRVLLNQDKEIRADVFVVVVDASNLKRNLLFCSQIMDLKKPVVVALTMVDIAKRKGIEIDLPQLERELGVPVVSINPRKEKGISQLKKAIELTASNQYKVPVRDFIENRELALAPIEDLQLAIPDASDYSAIHYLINHEEFELDNSLQNHIESIEQKHNFNHTKTQATEILQRYHRIRQIMQASVIEPDPNEQKRFTAKMDEVLLHRTWGYFILFAVLFLLFQSVFYLAQYPMTWIEEGFSYASTWLNHVLPVGWFSDLVVNGIVAGLSGIMIFVPQIMILFGLITILEDTGYMARISFLT
;
A
#
# COMPACT_ATOMS: atom_id res chain seq x y z
N MET A 1 38.56 -0.70 1.86
CA MET A 1 37.31 0.09 2.01
C MET A 1 36.13 -0.84 1.77
N LYS A 2 35.04 -0.73 2.54
CA LYS A 2 33.82 -1.51 2.28
C LYS A 2 33.14 -0.95 1.02
N LYS A 3 32.69 -1.81 0.10
CA LYS A 3 31.93 -1.39 -1.09
C LYS A 3 30.57 -0.87 -0.63
N THR A 4 30.15 0.28 -1.14
CA THR A 4 28.81 0.82 -0.88
C THR A 4 27.87 0.40 -2.01
N VAL A 5 26.66 -0.05 -1.66
CA VAL A 5 25.60 -0.41 -2.61
C VAL A 5 24.36 0.40 -2.27
N HIS A 6 23.74 1.02 -3.28
CA HIS A 6 22.51 1.79 -3.12
C HIS A 6 21.30 0.89 -3.34
N ILE A 7 20.41 0.83 -2.35
CA ILE A 7 19.28 -0.09 -2.32
C ILE A 7 17.99 0.72 -2.22
N ALA A 8 17.07 0.53 -3.17
CA ALA A 8 15.73 1.11 -3.09
C ALA A 8 14.74 0.06 -2.55
N LEU A 9 14.02 0.40 -1.48
CA LEU A 9 12.84 -0.35 -1.05
C LEU A 9 11.63 0.17 -1.82
N VAL A 10 10.95 -0.74 -2.50
CA VAL A 10 9.75 -0.45 -3.31
C VAL A 10 8.67 -1.47 -2.99
N GLY A 11 7.41 -1.10 -3.16
CA GLY A 11 6.29 -2.01 -2.94
C GLY A 11 4.98 -1.26 -2.82
N ASN A 12 3.89 -2.01 -2.70
CA ASN A 12 2.58 -1.41 -2.47
C ASN A 12 2.52 -0.69 -1.12
N PRO A 13 1.62 0.31 -0.97
CA PRO A 13 1.23 0.81 0.35
C PRO A 13 0.83 -0.35 1.28
N ASN A 14 1.19 -0.24 2.56
CA ASN A 14 0.87 -1.23 3.60
C ASN A 14 1.46 -2.64 3.40
N SER A 15 2.43 -2.84 2.50
CA SER A 15 3.12 -4.13 2.28
C SER A 15 4.13 -4.54 3.36
N GLY A 16 4.38 -3.69 4.36
CA GLY A 16 5.43 -3.91 5.37
C GLY A 16 6.77 -3.27 5.05
N LYS A 17 6.84 -2.44 3.99
CA LYS A 17 8.02 -1.71 3.55
C LYS A 17 8.70 -0.90 4.67
N THR A 18 7.95 -0.05 5.38
CA THR A 18 8.48 0.75 6.50
C THR A 18 8.98 -0.11 7.65
N SER A 19 8.32 -1.24 7.93
CA SER A 19 8.78 -2.18 8.96
C SER A 19 10.10 -2.84 8.57
N LEU A 20 10.26 -3.21 7.30
CA LEU A 20 11.53 -3.73 6.78
C LEU A 20 12.63 -2.67 6.83
N PHE A 21 12.33 -1.43 6.42
CA PHE A 21 13.27 -0.31 6.49
C PHE A 21 13.86 -0.16 7.89
N ASN A 22 12.98 -0.02 8.90
CA ASN A 22 13.39 0.18 10.29
C ASN A 22 14.25 -0.98 10.83
N VAL A 23 13.94 -2.23 10.46
CA VAL A 23 14.71 -3.40 10.90
C VAL A 23 16.08 -3.46 10.23
N LEU A 24 16.19 -3.03 8.98
CA LEU A 24 17.47 -2.99 8.28
C LEU A 24 18.37 -1.86 8.80
N THR A 25 17.84 -0.67 9.03
CA THR A 25 18.61 0.53 9.38
C THR A 25 18.81 0.72 10.88
N GLY A 26 17.87 0.24 11.70
CA GLY A 26 17.84 0.52 13.13
C GLY A 26 17.81 2.04 13.38
N LEU A 27 18.74 2.52 14.21
CA LEU A 27 18.89 3.95 14.51
C LEU A 27 19.68 4.72 13.43
N ASN A 28 20.28 4.04 12.46
CA ASN A 28 21.11 4.66 11.42
C ASN A 28 20.27 5.16 10.25
N GLN A 29 19.25 5.96 10.54
CA GLN A 29 18.32 6.49 9.54
C GLN A 29 18.13 8.00 9.68
N ARG A 30 17.78 8.64 8.57
CA ARG A 30 17.51 10.07 8.46
C ARG A 30 16.23 10.28 7.68
N THR A 31 15.50 11.32 8.06
CA THR A 31 14.29 11.79 7.38
C THR A 31 14.59 13.15 6.76
N GLY A 32 14.21 13.32 5.50
CA GLY A 32 14.21 14.60 4.79
C GLY A 32 13.03 14.62 3.83
N ASN A 33 13.10 15.47 2.81
CA ASN A 33 12.11 15.50 1.72
C ASN A 33 12.77 15.13 0.40
N PHE A 34 11.98 14.60 -0.54
CA PHE A 34 12.44 14.45 -1.92
C PHE A 34 12.56 15.85 -2.58
N PRO A 35 13.53 16.05 -3.49
CA PRO A 35 13.72 17.34 -4.15
C PRO A 35 12.45 17.82 -4.85
N GLY A 36 12.08 19.08 -4.62
CA GLY A 36 10.96 19.73 -5.31
C GLY A 36 9.55 19.28 -4.87
N VAL A 37 9.41 18.42 -3.86
CA VAL A 37 8.09 17.94 -3.39
C VAL A 37 8.04 17.83 -1.85
N THR A 38 6.83 17.85 -1.27
CA THR A 38 6.59 17.68 0.18
C THR A 38 6.52 16.23 0.63
N VAL A 39 7.14 15.32 -0.13
CA VAL A 39 7.11 13.88 0.13
C VAL A 39 8.30 13.49 1.00
N ASP A 40 8.03 12.81 2.11
CA ASP A 40 9.05 12.33 3.05
C ASP A 40 10.04 11.37 2.36
N LYS A 41 11.33 11.68 2.45
CA LYS A 41 12.46 10.85 2.02
C LYS A 41 13.12 10.21 3.25
N LYS A 42 13.01 8.89 3.38
CA LYS A 42 13.70 8.13 4.44
C LYS A 42 14.91 7.42 3.87
N THR A 43 16.08 7.68 4.45
CA THR A 43 17.33 7.02 4.07
C THR A 43 18.02 6.46 5.29
N GLY A 44 18.82 5.41 5.12
CA GLY A 44 19.60 4.85 6.22
C GLY A 44 20.70 3.94 5.74
N THR A 45 21.56 3.51 6.66
CA THR A 45 22.69 2.64 6.34
C THR A 45 22.59 1.32 7.09
N THR A 46 23.02 0.24 6.45
CA THR A 46 23.06 -1.10 7.07
C THR A 46 24.28 -1.89 6.59
N PRO A 47 24.92 -2.69 7.45
CA PRO A 47 25.88 -3.68 6.96
C PRO A 47 25.13 -4.78 6.21
N ILE A 48 25.47 -5.00 4.93
CA ILE A 48 24.93 -6.09 4.11
C ILE A 48 25.78 -7.35 4.28
N SER A 49 27.10 -7.18 4.26
CA SER A 49 28.06 -8.25 4.58
C SER A 49 29.31 -7.67 5.26
N SER A 50 30.33 -8.50 5.49
CA SER A 50 31.61 -8.04 6.05
C SER A 50 32.30 -7.01 5.14
N THR A 51 32.05 -7.07 3.82
CA THR A 51 32.71 -6.25 2.80
C THR A 51 31.79 -5.21 2.16
N ILE A 52 30.46 -5.33 2.32
CA ILE A 52 29.46 -4.44 1.70
C ILE A 52 28.63 -3.69 2.75
N THR A 53 28.53 -2.37 2.57
CA THR A 53 27.58 -1.50 3.28
C THR A 53 26.46 -1.08 2.33
N GLY A 54 25.21 -1.19 2.76
CA GLY A 54 24.03 -0.78 2.01
C GLY A 54 23.56 0.60 2.43
N ASN A 55 23.36 1.50 1.46
CA ASN A 55 22.62 2.74 1.61
C ASN A 55 21.20 2.49 1.16
N ILE A 56 20.24 2.46 2.09
CA ILE A 56 18.85 2.15 1.82
C ILE A 56 18.06 3.44 1.69
N ILE A 57 17.24 3.54 0.64
CA ILE A 57 16.20 4.54 0.51
C ILE A 57 14.82 3.87 0.53
N ASP A 58 13.89 4.43 1.30
CA ASP A 58 12.48 4.04 1.29
C ASP A 58 11.74 4.89 0.25
N LEU A 59 11.30 4.28 -0.85
CA LEU A 59 10.50 4.99 -1.86
C LEU A 59 9.01 4.99 -1.46
N PRO A 60 8.22 6.01 -1.86
CA PRO A 60 6.77 6.01 -1.64
C PRO A 60 6.10 4.74 -2.14
N GLY A 61 5.02 4.32 -1.47
CA GLY A 61 4.29 3.11 -1.87
C GLY A 61 3.49 3.35 -3.15
N THR A 62 3.62 2.46 -4.13
CA THR A 62 2.90 2.55 -5.41
C THR A 62 2.23 1.21 -5.76
N TYR A 63 1.10 1.27 -6.47
CA TYR A 63 0.40 0.08 -6.96
C TYR A 63 0.82 -0.36 -8.36
N SER A 64 1.43 0.53 -9.14
CA SER A 64 1.87 0.27 -10.52
C SER A 64 2.85 1.35 -10.99
N LEU A 65 3.50 1.13 -12.13
CA LEU A 65 4.28 2.16 -12.84
C LEU A 65 3.44 3.16 -13.65
N TYR A 66 2.19 3.40 -13.24
CA TYR A 66 1.32 4.43 -13.80
C TYR A 66 0.92 5.43 -12.71
N PRO A 67 1.78 6.42 -12.41
CA PRO A 67 1.60 7.33 -11.29
C PRO A 67 0.35 8.19 -11.45
N LYS A 68 -0.41 8.34 -10.37
CA LYS A 68 -1.59 9.22 -10.28
C LYS A 68 -1.42 10.34 -9.27
N ARG A 69 -0.43 10.23 -8.38
CA ARG A 69 -0.15 11.15 -7.29
C ARG A 69 1.32 11.58 -7.32
N LEU A 70 1.61 12.75 -6.75
CA LEU A 70 2.96 13.34 -6.74
C LEU A 70 4.01 12.45 -6.06
N ASP A 71 3.61 11.69 -5.03
CA ASP A 71 4.47 10.73 -4.34
C ASP A 71 4.76 9.48 -5.19
N GLU A 72 3.81 9.04 -6.02
CA GLU A 72 4.05 7.94 -6.97
C GLU A 72 5.05 8.36 -8.06
N TRP A 73 5.00 9.61 -8.53
CA TRP A 73 5.97 10.17 -9.50
C TRP A 73 7.42 10.15 -9.00
N VAL A 74 7.63 10.29 -7.68
CA VAL A 74 8.96 10.14 -7.08
C VAL A 74 9.51 8.72 -7.31
N SER A 75 8.70 7.70 -6.97
CA SER A 75 9.12 6.30 -7.14
C SER A 75 9.34 5.95 -8.60
N TYR A 76 8.46 6.44 -9.47
CA TYR A 76 8.51 6.24 -10.91
C TYR A 76 9.82 6.75 -11.52
N ARG A 77 10.22 8.00 -11.20
CA ARG A 77 11.47 8.59 -11.69
C ARG A 77 12.71 7.84 -11.21
N VAL A 78 12.77 7.43 -9.94
CA VAL A 78 13.90 6.62 -9.42
C VAL A 78 13.98 5.26 -10.12
N LEU A 79 12.85 4.60 -10.38
CA LEU A 79 12.81 3.30 -11.07
C LEU A 79 13.28 3.39 -12.53
N LEU A 80 13.00 4.50 -13.22
CA LEU A 80 13.44 4.76 -14.59
C LEU A 80 14.80 5.46 -14.71
N ASN A 81 15.54 5.62 -13.60
CA ASN A 81 16.80 6.37 -13.54
C ASN A 81 16.66 7.83 -14.05
N GLN A 82 15.51 8.46 -13.84
CA GLN A 82 15.22 9.85 -14.21
C GLN A 82 15.30 10.82 -13.02
N ASP A 83 15.65 10.33 -11.83
CA ASP A 83 15.97 11.20 -10.68
C ASP A 83 17.47 11.57 -10.70
N LYS A 84 17.77 12.87 -10.53
CA LYS A 84 19.14 13.41 -10.57
C LYS A 84 20.03 12.96 -9.42
N GLU A 85 19.45 12.78 -8.24
CA GLU A 85 20.21 12.54 -7.00
C GLU A 85 20.20 11.08 -6.59
N ILE A 86 19.15 10.35 -6.96
CA ILE A 86 18.85 9.04 -6.43
C ILE A 86 19.01 8.00 -7.54
N ARG A 87 20.06 7.19 -7.39
CA ARG A 87 20.29 6.00 -8.21
C ARG A 87 20.40 4.77 -7.31
N ALA A 88 19.71 3.71 -7.68
CA ALA A 88 19.74 2.44 -6.96
C ALA A 88 20.42 1.35 -7.81
N ASP A 89 21.26 0.55 -7.14
CA ASP A 89 21.92 -0.61 -7.72
C ASP A 89 21.06 -1.88 -7.56
N VAL A 90 20.27 -1.96 -6.48
CA VAL A 90 19.38 -3.08 -6.19
C VAL A 90 18.01 -2.58 -5.74
N PHE A 91 16.96 -3.20 -6.25
CA PHE A 91 15.58 -2.94 -5.86
C PHE A 91 15.05 -4.09 -5.02
N VAL A 92 14.71 -3.81 -3.76
CA VAL A 92 14.05 -4.77 -2.89
C VAL A 92 12.55 -4.53 -2.97
N VAL A 93 11.85 -5.42 -3.69
CA VAL A 93 10.41 -5.34 -3.88
C VAL A 93 9.71 -6.04 -2.72
N VAL A 94 9.06 -5.25 -1.88
CA VAL A 94 8.31 -5.73 -0.71
C VAL A 94 6.91 -6.15 -1.15
N VAL A 95 6.61 -7.44 -0.99
CA VAL A 95 5.38 -8.08 -1.48
C VAL A 95 4.63 -8.68 -0.30
N ASP A 96 3.39 -8.24 -0.07
CA ASP A 96 2.51 -8.82 0.95
C ASP A 96 1.89 -10.14 0.47
N ALA A 97 2.29 -11.25 1.10
CA ALA A 97 1.79 -12.59 0.83
C ALA A 97 0.27 -12.73 0.97
N SER A 98 -0.36 -11.95 1.85
CA SER A 98 -1.81 -12.02 2.08
C SER A 98 -2.63 -11.34 0.98
N ASN A 99 -1.97 -10.62 0.07
CA ASN A 99 -2.53 -9.92 -1.09
C ASN A 99 -1.61 -10.12 -2.33
N LEU A 100 -1.10 -11.33 -2.53
CA LEU A 100 -0.01 -11.62 -3.46
C LEU A 100 -0.33 -11.18 -4.90
N LYS A 101 -1.50 -11.53 -5.44
CA LYS A 101 -1.92 -11.17 -6.81
C LYS A 101 -1.79 -9.67 -7.12
N ARG A 102 -2.19 -8.81 -6.17
CA ARG A 102 -2.12 -7.34 -6.34
C ARG A 102 -0.68 -6.85 -6.32
N ASN A 103 0.15 -7.39 -5.43
CA ASN A 103 1.55 -7.00 -5.30
C ASN A 103 2.41 -7.47 -6.49
N LEU A 104 2.08 -8.64 -7.06
CA LEU A 104 2.79 -9.17 -8.22
C LEU A 104 2.66 -8.30 -9.47
N LEU A 105 1.59 -7.48 -9.60
CA LEU A 105 1.49 -6.52 -10.71
C LEU A 105 2.69 -5.56 -10.68
N PHE A 106 2.85 -4.81 -9.60
CA PHE A 106 3.95 -3.85 -9.47
C PHE A 106 5.31 -4.53 -9.50
N CYS A 107 5.45 -5.69 -8.83
CA CYS A 107 6.67 -6.49 -8.88
C CYS A 107 7.07 -6.84 -10.33
N SER A 108 6.12 -7.31 -11.14
CA SER A 108 6.38 -7.70 -12.53
C SER A 108 6.82 -6.54 -13.40
N GLN A 109 6.27 -5.35 -13.18
CA GLN A 109 6.65 -4.15 -13.91
C GLN A 109 8.09 -3.74 -13.61
N ILE A 110 8.52 -3.83 -12.35
CA ILE A 110 9.92 -3.51 -11.96
C ILE A 110 10.89 -4.53 -12.55
N MET A 111 10.53 -5.82 -12.58
CA MET A 111 11.36 -6.86 -13.20
C MET A 111 11.59 -6.60 -14.70
N ASP A 112 10.54 -6.16 -15.42
CA ASP A 112 10.62 -5.89 -16.85
C ASP A 112 11.41 -4.62 -17.20
N LEU A 113 11.65 -3.72 -16.24
CA LEU A 113 12.64 -2.65 -16.38
C LEU A 113 14.10 -3.15 -16.40
N LYS A 114 14.31 -4.48 -16.32
CA LYS A 114 15.61 -5.15 -16.31
C LYS A 114 16.54 -4.63 -15.20
N LYS A 115 15.95 -4.31 -14.05
CA LYS A 115 16.70 -3.89 -12.85
C LYS A 115 17.08 -5.10 -11.99
N PRO A 116 18.17 -5.02 -11.21
CA PRO A 116 18.51 -6.06 -10.22
C PRO A 116 17.49 -6.07 -9.09
N VAL A 117 16.65 -7.10 -9.04
CA VAL A 117 15.51 -7.21 -8.11
C VAL A 117 15.73 -8.32 -7.08
N VAL A 118 15.31 -8.07 -5.85
CA VAL A 118 15.11 -9.08 -4.81
C VAL A 118 13.69 -8.94 -4.26
N VAL A 119 12.92 -10.02 -4.24
CA VAL A 119 11.56 -10.00 -3.68
C VAL A 119 11.61 -10.34 -2.19
N ALA A 120 11.14 -9.41 -1.36
CA ALA A 120 10.98 -9.59 0.07
C ALA A 120 9.50 -9.90 0.37
N LEU A 121 9.18 -11.19 0.53
CA LEU A 121 7.82 -11.66 0.76
C LEU A 121 7.46 -11.56 2.25
N THR A 122 6.62 -10.59 2.60
CA THR A 122 6.18 -10.29 3.97
C THR A 122 4.82 -10.94 4.27
N MET A 123 4.36 -10.84 5.52
CA MET A 123 2.98 -11.16 5.92
C MET A 123 2.54 -12.61 5.63
N VAL A 124 3.50 -13.54 5.52
CA VAL A 124 3.22 -14.98 5.29
C VAL A 124 2.42 -15.61 6.43
N ASP A 125 2.58 -15.11 7.66
CA ASP A 125 1.75 -15.51 8.80
C ASP A 125 0.28 -15.09 8.65
N ILE A 126 0.03 -13.90 8.11
CA ILE A 126 -1.33 -13.44 7.79
C ILE A 126 -1.91 -14.26 6.64
N ALA A 127 -1.12 -14.53 5.59
CA ALA A 127 -1.52 -15.37 4.46
C ALA A 127 -1.96 -16.77 4.95
N LYS A 128 -1.16 -17.42 5.81
CA LYS A 128 -1.51 -18.72 6.39
C LYS A 128 -2.80 -18.70 7.20
N ARG A 129 -3.06 -17.64 7.98
CA ARG A 129 -4.35 -17.50 8.72
C ARG A 129 -5.55 -17.35 7.78
N LYS A 130 -5.34 -16.82 6.57
CA LYS A 130 -6.34 -16.77 5.50
C LYS A 130 -6.43 -18.07 4.70
N GLY A 131 -5.70 -19.13 5.08
CA GLY A 131 -5.63 -20.39 4.33
C GLY A 131 -4.82 -20.31 3.03
N ILE A 132 -4.03 -19.25 2.83
CA ILE A 132 -3.19 -19.07 1.65
C ILE A 132 -1.82 -19.68 1.96
N GLU A 133 -1.45 -20.73 1.23
CA GLU A 133 -0.13 -21.34 1.28
C GLU A 133 0.65 -21.05 -0.01
N ILE A 134 1.91 -20.65 0.12
CA ILE A 134 2.75 -20.22 -1.00
C ILE A 134 3.95 -21.16 -1.09
N ASP A 135 4.11 -21.80 -2.25
CA ASP A 135 5.32 -22.53 -2.62
C ASP A 135 6.39 -21.51 -3.05
N LEU A 136 7.29 -21.18 -2.11
CA LEU A 136 8.36 -20.21 -2.35
C LEU A 136 9.33 -20.65 -3.47
N PRO A 137 9.85 -21.89 -3.50
CA PRO A 137 10.66 -22.36 -4.62
C PRO A 137 9.97 -22.24 -5.98
N GLN A 138 8.68 -22.59 -6.07
CA GLN A 138 7.94 -22.45 -7.33
C GLN A 138 7.77 -20.98 -7.72
N LEU A 139 7.41 -20.12 -6.77
CA LEU A 139 7.27 -18.68 -7.02
C LEU A 139 8.60 -18.06 -7.49
N GLU A 140 9.72 -18.43 -6.87
CA GLU A 140 11.06 -17.99 -7.28
C GLU A 140 11.40 -18.43 -8.71
N ARG A 141 11.09 -19.68 -9.07
CA ARG A 141 11.28 -20.17 -10.45
C ARG A 141 10.42 -19.42 -11.47
N GLU A 142 9.16 -19.16 -11.15
CA GLU A 142 8.22 -18.48 -12.05
C GLU A 142 8.55 -16.99 -12.25
N LEU A 143 9.06 -16.32 -11.20
CA LEU A 143 9.47 -14.91 -11.27
C LEU A 143 10.88 -14.73 -11.82
N GLY A 144 11.76 -15.73 -11.68
CA GLY A 144 13.15 -15.69 -12.15
C GLY A 144 14.06 -14.77 -11.33
N VAL A 145 13.61 -14.29 -10.17
CA VAL A 145 14.35 -13.43 -9.25
C VAL A 145 14.30 -14.02 -7.84
N PRO A 146 15.32 -13.79 -6.98
CA PRO A 146 15.33 -14.35 -5.64
C PRO A 146 14.13 -13.88 -4.80
N VAL A 147 13.44 -14.83 -4.18
CA VAL A 147 12.27 -14.58 -3.31
C VAL A 147 12.58 -15.02 -1.89
N VAL A 148 12.66 -14.05 -0.97
CA VAL A 148 12.96 -14.31 0.44
C VAL A 148 11.73 -14.04 1.30
N SER A 149 11.24 -15.07 2.00
CA SER A 149 10.20 -14.88 3.01
C SER A 149 10.78 -14.24 4.27
N ILE A 150 10.15 -13.15 4.70
CA ILE A 150 10.58 -12.36 5.85
C ILE A 150 9.42 -12.05 6.81
N ASN A 151 9.75 -11.84 8.08
CA ASN A 151 8.85 -11.21 9.04
C ASN A 151 9.65 -10.12 9.78
N PRO A 152 9.55 -8.84 9.34
CA PRO A 152 10.30 -7.74 9.96
C PRO A 152 10.05 -7.63 11.46
N ARG A 153 8.81 -7.81 11.92
CA ARG A 153 8.45 -7.67 13.35
C ARG A 153 9.12 -8.72 14.24
N LYS A 154 9.48 -9.87 13.67
CA LYS A 154 10.15 -10.98 14.37
C LYS A 154 11.61 -11.14 13.94
N GLU A 155 12.14 -10.18 13.18
CA GLU A 155 13.46 -10.21 12.55
C GLU A 155 13.80 -11.52 11.78
N LYS A 156 12.77 -12.24 11.33
CA LYS A 156 12.93 -13.51 10.64
C LYS A 156 13.20 -13.27 9.16
N GLY A 157 14.19 -13.97 8.60
CA GLY A 157 14.51 -13.89 7.17
C GLY A 157 15.42 -12.72 6.78
N ILE A 158 15.79 -11.84 7.72
CA ILE A 158 16.58 -10.63 7.44
C ILE A 158 17.99 -10.96 6.98
N SER A 159 18.65 -11.94 7.60
CA SER A 159 19.99 -12.39 7.19
C SER A 159 19.99 -13.00 5.79
N GLN A 160 18.96 -13.78 5.47
CA GLN A 160 18.75 -14.36 4.13
C GLN A 160 18.51 -13.27 3.09
N LEU A 161 17.72 -12.24 3.43
CA LEU A 161 17.47 -11.09 2.56
C LEU A 161 18.76 -10.31 2.28
N LYS A 162 19.56 -10.02 3.33
CA LYS A 162 20.88 -9.38 3.16
C LYS A 162 21.79 -10.20 2.26
N LYS A 163 21.77 -11.53 2.40
CA LYS A 163 22.54 -12.41 1.51
C LYS A 163 22.06 -12.34 0.06
N ALA A 164 20.74 -12.34 -0.18
CA ALA A 164 20.19 -12.19 -1.52
C ALA A 164 20.58 -10.83 -2.14
N ILE A 165 20.52 -9.75 -1.37
CA ILE A 165 20.97 -8.41 -1.79
C ILE A 165 22.46 -8.41 -2.15
N GLU A 166 23.33 -9.03 -1.33
CA GLU A 166 24.77 -9.14 -1.62
C GLU A 166 25.02 -9.85 -2.95
N LEU A 167 24.34 -10.98 -3.19
CA LEU A 167 24.49 -11.79 -4.39
C LEU A 167 24.00 -11.04 -5.63
N THR A 168 22.86 -10.34 -5.53
CA THR A 168 22.32 -9.50 -6.60
C THR A 168 23.23 -8.31 -6.90
N ALA A 169 23.73 -7.60 -5.88
CA ALA A 169 24.65 -6.47 -6.05
C ALA A 169 26.05 -6.87 -6.60
N SER A 170 26.36 -8.16 -6.55
CA SER A 170 27.59 -8.75 -7.09
C SER A 170 27.36 -9.42 -8.45
N ASN A 171 26.20 -9.20 -9.07
CA ASN A 171 25.78 -9.80 -10.35
C ASN A 171 25.82 -11.34 -10.39
N GLN A 172 25.68 -12.00 -9.23
CA GLN A 172 25.60 -13.46 -9.17
C GLN A 172 24.19 -13.95 -9.50
N TYR A 173 23.16 -13.19 -9.11
CA TYR A 173 21.83 -13.33 -9.70
C TYR A 173 21.78 -12.52 -10.99
N LYS A 174 21.58 -13.22 -12.12
CA LYS A 174 21.41 -12.56 -13.42
C LYS A 174 20.01 -11.97 -13.49
N VAL A 175 19.91 -10.76 -14.03
CA VAL A 175 18.62 -10.16 -14.40
C VAL A 175 17.92 -11.12 -15.37
N PRO A 176 16.61 -11.40 -15.20
CA PRO A 176 15.87 -12.28 -16.09
C PRO A 176 16.01 -11.83 -17.55
N VAL A 177 16.49 -12.75 -18.39
CA VAL A 177 16.65 -12.48 -19.83
C VAL A 177 15.28 -12.29 -20.48
N ARG A 178 14.33 -13.18 -20.16
CA ARG A 178 12.95 -13.08 -20.64
C ARG A 178 12.16 -12.05 -19.84
N ASP A 179 11.27 -11.36 -20.53
CA ASP A 179 10.30 -10.50 -19.91
C ASP A 179 9.19 -11.32 -19.24
N PHE A 180 8.50 -10.70 -18.29
CA PHE A 180 7.34 -11.27 -17.62
C PHE A 180 6.14 -11.38 -18.58
N ILE A 181 6.02 -10.45 -19.52
CA ILE A 181 5.14 -10.49 -20.70
C ILE A 181 5.92 -10.08 -21.94
N GLU A 182 5.44 -10.36 -23.14
CA GLU A 182 6.09 -9.93 -24.39
C GLU A 182 5.91 -8.40 -24.61
N ASN A 183 6.67 -7.58 -23.86
CA ASN A 183 6.53 -6.11 -23.89
C ASN A 183 6.76 -5.56 -25.30
N ARG A 184 7.69 -6.15 -26.05
CA ARG A 184 7.99 -5.76 -27.43
C ARG A 184 6.77 -5.86 -28.34
N GLU A 185 5.90 -6.85 -28.15
CA GLU A 185 4.70 -7.01 -28.97
C GLU A 185 3.65 -5.93 -28.73
N LEU A 186 3.71 -5.23 -27.58
CA LEU A 186 2.79 -4.13 -27.28
C LEU A 186 2.99 -2.94 -28.20
N ALA A 187 4.24 -2.69 -28.64
CA ALA A 187 4.61 -1.50 -29.41
C ALA A 187 5.91 -1.70 -30.22
N LEU A 188 6.01 -2.77 -31.01
CA LEU A 188 7.23 -3.20 -31.69
C LEU A 188 7.99 -2.06 -32.40
N ALA A 189 7.36 -1.41 -33.37
CA ALA A 189 8.03 -0.39 -34.17
C ALA A 189 8.38 0.90 -33.37
N PRO A 190 7.51 1.44 -32.50
CA PRO A 190 7.88 2.52 -31.59
C PRO A 190 9.07 2.18 -30.66
N ILE A 191 9.10 0.97 -30.11
CA ILE A 191 10.17 0.53 -29.20
C ILE A 191 11.50 0.46 -29.94
N GLU A 192 11.52 -0.11 -31.15
CA GLU A 192 12.73 -0.21 -31.97
C GLU A 192 13.28 1.17 -32.34
N ASP A 193 12.43 2.09 -32.79
CA ASP A 193 12.86 3.46 -33.10
C ASP A 193 13.38 4.19 -31.85
N LEU A 194 12.74 4.00 -30.69
CA LEU A 194 13.20 4.60 -29.43
C LEU A 194 14.56 4.03 -28.99
N GLN A 195 14.77 2.73 -29.12
CA GLN A 195 16.03 2.07 -28.74
C GLN A 195 17.21 2.52 -29.61
N LEU A 196 16.97 3.04 -30.83
CA LEU A 196 18.02 3.69 -31.61
C LEU A 196 18.49 5.00 -30.96
N ALA A 197 17.59 5.74 -30.30
CA ALA A 197 17.91 6.98 -29.58
C ALA A 197 18.40 6.72 -28.16
N ILE A 198 17.90 5.67 -27.49
CA ILE A 198 18.25 5.28 -26.12
C ILE A 198 18.63 3.79 -26.09
N PRO A 199 19.87 3.42 -26.48
CA PRO A 199 20.27 2.02 -26.65
C PRO A 199 20.21 1.16 -25.38
N ASP A 200 20.33 1.76 -24.20
CA ASP A 200 20.28 1.06 -22.91
C ASP A 200 18.84 0.80 -22.42
N ALA A 201 17.81 1.28 -23.13
CA ALA A 201 16.42 1.09 -22.75
C ALA A 201 15.96 -0.36 -23.02
N SER A 202 15.55 -1.06 -21.96
CA SER A 202 14.72 -2.27 -22.08
C SER A 202 13.40 -1.98 -22.81
N ASP A 203 12.79 -3.01 -23.39
CA ASP A 203 11.49 -2.90 -24.09
C ASP A 203 10.42 -2.25 -23.20
N TYR A 204 10.40 -2.58 -21.91
CA TYR A 204 9.42 -2.00 -20.98
C TYR A 204 9.77 -0.56 -20.57
N SER A 205 11.05 -0.23 -20.35
CA SER A 205 11.43 1.18 -20.14
C SER A 205 11.14 2.03 -21.37
N ALA A 206 11.29 1.47 -22.58
CA ALA A 206 10.99 2.17 -23.82
C ALA A 206 9.51 2.57 -23.91
N ILE A 207 8.60 1.66 -23.55
CA ILE A 207 7.17 1.98 -23.42
C ILE A 207 6.95 3.16 -22.47
N HIS A 208 7.66 3.20 -21.34
CA HIS A 208 7.50 4.27 -20.35
C HIS A 208 8.06 5.62 -20.80
N TYR A 209 9.13 5.64 -21.61
CA TYR A 209 9.56 6.84 -22.33
C TYR A 209 8.47 7.33 -23.30
N LEU A 210 7.92 6.42 -24.11
CA LEU A 210 6.84 6.75 -25.06
C LEU A 210 5.53 7.19 -24.40
N ILE A 211 5.33 6.98 -23.09
CA ILE A 211 4.12 7.39 -22.38
C ILE A 211 4.35 8.69 -21.60
N ASN A 212 5.51 8.86 -20.96
CA ASN A 212 5.73 9.90 -19.95
C ASN A 212 7.02 10.71 -20.17
N HIS A 213 7.54 10.82 -21.40
CA HIS A 213 8.77 11.57 -21.66
C HIS A 213 8.71 13.05 -21.24
N GLU A 214 7.52 13.67 -21.26
CA GLU A 214 7.30 15.05 -20.81
C GLU A 214 7.64 15.26 -19.32
N GLU A 215 7.50 14.21 -18.51
CA GLU A 215 7.76 14.22 -17.07
C GLU A 215 9.22 13.85 -16.74
N PHE A 216 10.02 13.58 -17.76
CA PHE A 216 11.44 13.28 -17.65
C PHE A 216 12.28 14.49 -18.02
N GLU A 217 13.40 14.64 -17.34
CA GLU A 217 14.37 15.71 -17.58
C GLU A 217 15.28 15.34 -18.77
N LEU A 218 14.67 15.26 -19.95
CA LEU A 218 15.36 15.01 -21.22
C LEU A 218 15.69 16.33 -21.90
N ASP A 219 16.69 16.32 -22.78
CA ASP A 219 16.96 17.47 -23.63
C ASP A 219 15.86 17.65 -24.68
N ASN A 220 15.64 18.91 -25.10
CA ASN A 220 14.57 19.23 -26.06
C ASN A 220 14.69 18.45 -27.38
N SER A 221 15.90 18.07 -27.80
CA SER A 221 16.09 17.28 -29.02
C SER A 221 15.52 15.88 -28.84
N LEU A 222 15.81 15.24 -27.71
CA LEU A 222 15.29 13.90 -27.41
C LEU A 222 13.79 13.92 -27.16
N GLN A 223 13.24 14.92 -26.44
CA GLN A 223 11.78 15.04 -26.29
C GLN A 223 11.07 15.13 -27.65
N ASN A 224 11.49 16.07 -28.51
CA ASN A 224 10.92 16.20 -29.87
C ASN A 224 11.09 14.92 -30.70
N HIS A 225 12.19 14.19 -30.49
CA HIS A 225 12.40 12.92 -31.19
C HIS A 225 11.40 11.86 -30.73
N ILE A 226 11.16 11.73 -29.42
CA ILE A 226 10.17 10.80 -28.86
C ILE A 226 8.76 11.15 -29.37
N GLU A 227 8.38 12.44 -29.35
CA GLU A 227 7.11 12.91 -29.92
C GLU A 227 6.97 12.52 -31.41
N SER A 228 8.05 12.64 -32.18
CA SER A 228 8.05 12.25 -33.60
C SER A 228 7.84 10.75 -33.81
N ILE A 229 8.37 9.90 -32.91
CA ILE A 229 8.16 8.45 -32.93
C ILE A 229 6.70 8.13 -32.62
N GLU A 230 6.13 8.79 -31.60
CA GLU A 230 4.72 8.62 -31.22
C GLU A 230 3.78 8.97 -32.39
N GLN A 231 4.02 10.10 -33.06
CA GLN A 231 3.25 10.53 -34.23
C GLN A 231 3.43 9.59 -35.43
N LYS A 232 4.68 9.20 -35.74
CA LYS A 232 5.00 8.31 -36.87
C LYS A 232 4.25 6.98 -36.79
N HIS A 233 4.11 6.43 -35.58
CA HIS A 233 3.51 5.11 -35.37
C HIS A 233 2.07 5.15 -34.81
N ASN A 234 1.48 6.34 -34.65
CA ASN A 234 0.18 6.53 -34.00
C ASN A 234 0.12 5.82 -32.62
N PHE A 235 1.16 6.00 -31.80
CA PHE A 235 1.29 5.31 -30.53
C PHE A 235 0.16 5.73 -29.57
N ASN A 236 -0.60 4.75 -29.06
CA ASN A 236 -1.75 5.02 -28.19
C ASN A 236 -1.45 4.60 -26.75
N HIS A 237 -1.18 5.58 -25.89
CA HIS A 237 -0.78 5.37 -24.51
C HIS A 237 -1.79 4.53 -23.73
N THR A 238 -3.08 4.90 -23.79
CA THR A 238 -4.16 4.24 -23.04
C THR A 238 -4.36 2.79 -23.46
N LYS A 239 -4.31 2.51 -24.76
CA LYS A 239 -4.47 1.15 -25.30
C LYS A 239 -3.29 0.27 -24.89
N THR A 240 -2.07 0.78 -25.00
CA THR A 240 -0.84 0.07 -24.61
C THR A 240 -0.88 -0.26 -23.13
N GLN A 241 -1.19 0.71 -22.27
CA GLN A 241 -1.35 0.53 -20.82
C GLN A 241 -2.43 -0.52 -20.50
N ALA A 242 -3.62 -0.42 -21.09
CA ALA A 242 -4.70 -1.38 -20.81
C ALA A 242 -4.32 -2.81 -21.20
N THR A 243 -3.68 -2.97 -22.36
CA THR A 243 -3.23 -4.28 -22.87
C THR A 243 -2.14 -4.87 -21.97
N GLU A 244 -1.16 -4.06 -21.57
CA GLU A 244 -0.10 -4.43 -20.63
C GLU A 244 -0.68 -4.98 -19.32
N ILE A 245 -1.59 -4.22 -18.70
CA ILE A 245 -2.20 -4.60 -17.41
C ILE A 245 -2.94 -5.93 -17.53
N LEU A 246 -3.71 -6.12 -18.61
CA LEU A 246 -4.46 -7.36 -18.85
C LEU A 246 -3.54 -8.57 -19.04
N GLN A 247 -2.47 -8.43 -19.85
CA GLN A 247 -1.50 -9.50 -20.07
C GLN A 247 -0.75 -9.86 -18.77
N ARG A 248 -0.34 -8.86 -17.97
CA ARG A 248 0.29 -9.12 -16.66
C ARG A 248 -0.65 -9.86 -15.73
N TYR A 249 -1.91 -9.45 -15.62
CA TYR A 249 -2.88 -10.16 -14.77
C TYR A 249 -3.15 -11.59 -15.23
N HIS A 250 -3.12 -11.84 -16.55
CA HIS A 250 -3.21 -13.18 -17.09
C HIS A 250 -2.00 -14.04 -16.67
N ARG A 251 -0.77 -13.55 -16.85
CA ARG A 251 0.45 -14.25 -16.42
C ARG A 251 0.48 -14.46 -14.90
N ILE A 252 0.14 -13.43 -14.11
CA ILE A 252 0.06 -13.53 -12.65
C ILE A 252 -0.94 -14.61 -12.24
N ARG A 253 -2.09 -14.73 -12.90
CA ARG A 253 -3.06 -15.80 -12.61
C ARG A 253 -2.44 -17.18 -12.82
N GLN A 254 -1.67 -17.38 -13.88
CA GLN A 254 -0.99 -18.66 -14.13
C GLN A 254 0.05 -18.97 -13.05
N ILE A 255 0.86 -17.98 -12.66
CA ILE A 255 1.84 -18.14 -11.58
C ILE A 255 1.14 -18.47 -10.26
N MET A 256 0.08 -17.73 -9.91
CA MET A 256 -0.71 -17.98 -8.71
C MET A 256 -1.27 -19.42 -8.69
N GLN A 257 -1.79 -19.92 -9.81
CA GLN A 257 -2.28 -21.30 -9.92
C GLN A 257 -1.18 -22.35 -9.73
N ALA A 258 0.06 -22.04 -10.13
CA ALA A 258 1.19 -22.93 -9.99
C ALA A 258 1.84 -22.88 -8.60
N SER A 259 1.89 -21.70 -7.97
CA SER A 259 2.70 -21.45 -6.77
C SER A 259 1.89 -21.20 -5.49
N VAL A 260 0.57 -21.13 -5.56
CA VAL A 260 -0.28 -20.76 -4.42
C VAL A 260 -1.46 -21.71 -4.29
N ILE A 261 -1.65 -22.20 -3.07
CA ILE A 261 -2.85 -22.90 -2.65
C ILE A 261 -3.72 -21.88 -1.93
N GLU A 262 -4.84 -21.52 -2.55
CA GLU A 262 -5.86 -20.68 -1.94
C GLU A 262 -6.98 -21.57 -1.38
N PRO A 263 -7.62 -21.21 -0.26
CA PRO A 263 -8.77 -21.94 0.23
C PRO A 263 -9.90 -21.85 -0.79
N ASP A 264 -10.69 -22.92 -0.92
CA ASP A 264 -11.75 -23.00 -1.91
C ASP A 264 -12.70 -21.79 -1.73
N PRO A 265 -12.83 -20.91 -2.75
CA PRO A 265 -13.67 -19.72 -2.66
C PRO A 265 -15.14 -20.06 -2.38
N ASN A 266 -15.54 -21.32 -2.54
CA ASN A 266 -16.88 -21.80 -2.21
C ASN A 266 -17.21 -21.76 -0.71
N GLU A 267 -16.26 -21.90 0.21
CA GLU A 267 -16.58 -21.93 1.64
C GLU A 267 -16.96 -20.56 2.21
N GLN A 268 -16.19 -19.51 1.92
CA GLN A 268 -16.52 -18.14 2.32
C GLN A 268 -17.72 -17.59 1.57
N LYS A 269 -17.84 -17.89 0.27
CA LYS A 269 -19.04 -17.52 -0.51
C LYS A 269 -20.30 -18.16 0.06
N ARG A 270 -20.25 -19.41 0.55
CA ARG A 270 -21.41 -20.08 1.15
C ARG A 270 -21.90 -19.40 2.42
N PHE A 271 -21.01 -18.90 3.27
CA PHE A 271 -21.44 -18.21 4.50
C PHE A 271 -22.04 -16.84 4.20
N THR A 272 -21.36 -16.02 3.38
CA THR A 272 -21.86 -14.70 2.97
C THR A 272 -23.15 -14.84 2.16
N ALA A 273 -23.24 -15.80 1.23
CA ALA A 273 -24.46 -16.04 0.45
C ALA A 273 -25.64 -16.47 1.32
N LYS A 274 -25.43 -17.29 2.36
CA LYS A 274 -26.48 -17.65 3.32
C LYS A 274 -26.95 -16.45 4.14
N MET A 275 -26.04 -15.57 4.54
CA MET A 275 -26.41 -14.32 5.22
C MET A 275 -27.18 -13.40 4.27
N ASP A 276 -26.72 -13.26 3.03
CA ASP A 276 -27.37 -12.43 2.02
C ASP A 276 -28.77 -12.97 1.67
N GLU A 277 -28.97 -14.29 1.60
CA GLU A 277 -30.28 -14.92 1.39
C GLU A 277 -31.29 -14.53 2.47
N VAL A 278 -30.86 -14.42 3.73
CA VAL A 278 -31.71 -14.01 4.85
C VAL A 278 -31.90 -12.50 4.89
N LEU A 279 -30.81 -11.73 4.76
CA LEU A 279 -30.81 -10.27 4.88
C LEU A 279 -31.48 -9.57 3.70
N LEU A 280 -31.40 -10.15 2.49
CA LEU A 280 -31.95 -9.59 1.25
C LEU A 280 -33.28 -10.25 0.84
N HIS A 281 -33.88 -11.05 1.71
CA HIS A 281 -35.15 -11.70 1.40
C HIS A 281 -36.24 -10.63 1.14
N ARG A 282 -37.01 -10.79 0.06
CA ARG A 282 -38.01 -9.80 -0.43
C ARG A 282 -38.98 -9.25 0.62
N THR A 283 -39.36 -10.07 1.60
CA THR A 283 -40.27 -9.68 2.70
C THR A 283 -39.55 -9.51 4.04
N TRP A 284 -38.77 -10.52 4.45
CA TRP A 284 -38.03 -10.52 5.71
C TRP A 284 -36.90 -9.49 5.77
N GLY A 285 -36.31 -9.09 4.64
CA GLY A 285 -35.26 -8.09 4.58
C GLY A 285 -35.70 -6.74 5.13
N TYR A 286 -36.92 -6.31 4.84
CA TYR A 286 -37.50 -5.08 5.43
C TYR A 286 -37.76 -5.21 6.93
N PHE A 287 -38.18 -6.40 7.40
CA PHE A 287 -38.37 -6.64 8.84
C PHE A 287 -37.04 -6.62 9.59
N ILE A 288 -36.00 -7.25 9.02
CA ILE A 288 -34.65 -7.25 9.57
C ILE A 288 -34.06 -5.84 9.54
N LEU A 289 -34.24 -5.08 8.45
CA LEU A 289 -33.86 -3.67 8.38
C LEU A 289 -34.50 -2.85 9.50
N PHE A 290 -35.81 -2.99 9.68
CA PHE A 290 -36.52 -2.29 10.75
C PHE A 290 -36.01 -2.72 12.13
N ALA A 291 -35.79 -4.02 12.36
CA ALA A 291 -35.25 -4.54 13.60
C ALA A 291 -33.83 -4.02 13.89
N VAL A 292 -32.95 -3.99 12.88
CA VAL A 292 -31.58 -3.46 13.01
C VAL A 292 -31.59 -1.97 13.29
N LEU A 293 -32.40 -1.19 12.57
CA LEU A 293 -32.53 0.24 12.79
C LEU A 293 -33.15 0.55 14.17
N PHE A 294 -34.14 -0.24 14.59
CA PHE A 294 -34.75 -0.15 15.90
C PHE A 294 -33.72 -0.47 17.00
N LEU A 295 -32.95 -1.54 16.85
CA LEU A 295 -31.89 -1.89 17.79
C LEU A 295 -30.79 -0.83 17.85
N LEU A 296 -30.40 -0.25 16.70
CA LEU A 296 -29.45 0.86 16.66
C LEU A 296 -29.99 2.05 17.45
N PHE A 297 -31.22 2.47 17.16
CA PHE A 297 -31.86 3.60 17.85
C PHE A 297 -31.98 3.33 19.35
N GLN A 298 -32.52 2.18 19.76
CA GLN A 298 -32.64 1.80 21.17
C GLN A 298 -31.28 1.74 21.87
N SER A 299 -30.26 1.19 21.21
CA SER A 299 -28.91 1.10 21.78
C SER A 299 -28.32 2.48 22.03
N VAL A 300 -28.54 3.45 21.13
CA VAL A 300 -28.04 4.83 21.31
C VAL A 300 -28.66 5.49 22.54
N PHE A 301 -29.95 5.31 22.83
CA PHE A 301 -30.56 5.91 24.02
C PHE A 301 -30.24 5.13 25.30
N TYR A 302 -30.36 3.80 25.26
CA TYR A 302 -30.21 2.95 26.44
C TYR A 302 -28.75 2.86 26.89
N LEU A 303 -27.82 2.59 25.98
CA LEU A 303 -26.40 2.46 26.35
C LEU A 303 -25.79 3.81 26.70
N ALA A 304 -26.22 4.90 26.06
CA ALA A 304 -25.67 6.23 26.37
C ALA A 304 -26.16 6.77 27.72
N GLN A 305 -27.30 6.31 28.24
CA GLN A 305 -27.80 6.75 29.54
C GLN A 305 -26.77 6.55 30.66
N TYR A 306 -26.07 5.41 30.69
CA TYR A 306 -25.06 5.11 31.70
C TYR A 306 -23.89 6.12 31.72
N PRO A 307 -23.14 6.34 30.63
CA PRO A 307 -22.07 7.32 30.59
C PRO A 307 -22.59 8.76 30.72
N MET A 308 -23.80 9.06 30.25
CA MET A 308 -24.43 10.38 30.47
C MET A 308 -24.57 10.68 31.96
N THR A 309 -25.13 9.73 32.73
CA THR A 309 -25.28 9.88 34.18
C THR A 309 -23.93 10.01 34.88
N TRP A 310 -22.90 9.25 34.48
CA TRP A 310 -21.55 9.39 35.06
C TRP A 310 -20.92 10.76 34.77
N ILE A 311 -21.13 11.30 33.57
CA ILE A 311 -20.66 12.63 33.20
C ILE A 311 -21.40 13.67 34.04
N GLU A 312 -22.72 13.58 34.13
CA GLU A 312 -23.55 14.48 34.93
C GLU A 312 -23.15 14.47 36.41
N GLU A 313 -23.00 13.29 37.02
CA GLU A 313 -22.54 13.12 38.40
C GLU A 313 -21.12 13.67 38.59
N GLY A 314 -20.21 13.42 37.65
CA GLY A 314 -18.85 13.93 37.69
C GLY A 314 -18.78 15.46 37.64
N PHE A 315 -19.55 16.08 36.76
CA PHE A 315 -19.66 17.55 36.69
C PHE A 315 -20.37 18.14 37.90
N SER A 316 -21.37 17.45 38.46
CA SER A 316 -22.03 17.84 39.70
C SER A 316 -21.06 17.84 40.88
N TYR A 317 -20.29 16.76 41.05
CA TYR A 317 -19.24 16.66 42.07
C TYR A 317 -18.17 17.75 41.91
N ALA A 318 -17.70 17.98 40.68
CA ALA A 318 -16.72 19.03 40.38
C ALA A 318 -17.27 20.43 40.72
N SER A 319 -18.53 20.70 40.39
CA SER A 319 -19.23 21.95 40.72
C SER A 319 -19.34 22.16 42.24
N THR A 320 -19.75 21.13 43.00
CA THR A 320 -19.82 21.19 44.47
C THR A 320 -18.43 21.41 45.09
N TRP A 321 -17.41 20.71 44.58
CA TRP A 321 -16.04 20.88 45.05
C TRP A 321 -15.49 22.28 44.78
N LEU A 322 -15.70 22.81 43.57
CA LEU A 322 -15.32 24.18 43.21
C LEU A 322 -16.01 25.23 44.08
N ASN A 323 -17.30 25.05 44.38
CA ASN A 323 -18.03 25.94 45.30
C ASN A 323 -17.49 25.94 46.73
N HIS A 324 -16.85 24.85 47.17
CA HIS A 324 -16.23 24.79 48.50
C HIS A 324 -14.81 25.39 48.55
N VAL A 325 -14.06 25.30 47.45
CA VAL A 325 -12.66 25.76 47.38
C VAL A 325 -12.55 27.23 46.97
N LEU A 326 -13.46 27.70 46.11
CA LEU A 326 -13.42 29.06 45.60
C LEU A 326 -14.04 30.07 46.58
N PRO A 327 -13.45 31.28 46.71
CA PRO A 327 -14.05 32.36 47.49
C PRO A 327 -15.33 32.86 46.82
N VAL A 328 -16.31 33.26 47.64
CA VAL A 328 -17.58 33.80 47.17
C VAL A 328 -17.34 35.08 46.38
N GLY A 329 -17.76 35.10 45.11
CA GLY A 329 -17.62 36.26 44.23
C GLY A 329 -18.00 35.96 42.78
N TRP A 330 -18.12 37.03 41.98
CA TRP A 330 -18.59 36.96 40.58
C TRP A 330 -17.77 36.00 39.69
N PHE A 331 -16.48 35.85 39.97
CA PHE A 331 -15.60 34.95 39.22
C PHE A 331 -15.91 33.47 39.50
N SER A 332 -16.22 33.13 40.76
CA SER A 332 -16.64 31.77 41.13
C SER A 332 -17.95 31.42 40.43
N ASP A 333 -18.91 32.35 40.39
CA ASP A 333 -20.18 32.15 39.69
C ASP A 333 -19.99 31.96 38.18
N LEU A 334 -19.12 32.75 37.54
CA LEU A 334 -18.82 32.60 36.11
C LEU A 334 -18.19 31.22 35.80
N VAL A 335 -17.28 30.74 36.66
CA VAL A 335 -16.61 29.46 36.46
C VAL A 335 -17.58 28.30 36.70
N VAL A 336 -18.32 28.31 37.82
CA VAL A 336 -19.18 27.21 38.23
C VAL A 336 -20.49 27.19 37.43
N ASN A 337 -21.23 28.30 37.42
CA ASN A 337 -22.55 28.38 36.78
C ASN A 337 -22.47 28.73 35.29
N GLY A 338 -21.36 29.29 34.83
CA GLY A 338 -21.13 29.56 33.41
C GLY A 338 -20.40 28.40 32.72
N ILE A 339 -19.11 28.26 33.00
CA ILE A 339 -18.22 27.34 32.26
C ILE A 339 -18.53 25.87 32.58
N VAL A 340 -18.55 25.49 33.85
CA VAL A 340 -18.74 24.09 34.26
C VAL A 340 -20.13 23.60 33.90
N ALA A 341 -21.18 24.38 34.17
CA ALA A 341 -22.54 24.06 33.75
C ALA A 341 -22.68 23.97 32.22
N GLY A 342 -22.08 24.91 31.48
CA GLY A 342 -22.09 24.90 30.01
C GLY A 342 -21.36 23.70 29.41
N LEU A 343 -20.20 23.33 29.96
CA LEU A 343 -19.45 22.14 29.54
C LEU A 343 -20.21 20.86 29.88
N SER A 344 -20.82 20.77 31.05
CA SER A 344 -21.68 19.63 31.43
C SER A 344 -22.78 19.40 30.40
N GLY A 345 -23.50 20.48 30.03
CA GLY A 345 -24.58 20.40 29.04
C GLY A 345 -24.14 19.88 27.67
N ILE A 346 -22.93 20.22 27.21
CA ILE A 346 -22.41 19.73 25.92
C ILE A 346 -21.87 18.30 26.05
N MET A 347 -21.11 18.03 27.11
CA MET A 347 -20.41 16.75 27.30
C MET A 347 -21.37 15.58 27.49
N ILE A 348 -22.57 15.83 28.02
CA ILE A 348 -23.62 14.82 28.15
C ILE A 348 -24.04 14.25 26.77
N PHE A 349 -23.89 14.98 25.66
CA PHE A 349 -24.24 14.44 24.33
C PHE A 349 -23.13 13.60 23.68
N VAL A 350 -21.89 13.71 24.16
CA VAL A 350 -20.73 13.04 23.54
C VAL A 350 -20.87 11.51 23.51
N PRO A 351 -21.30 10.83 24.60
CA PRO A 351 -21.46 9.37 24.56
C PRO A 351 -22.47 8.89 23.52
N GLN A 352 -23.58 9.61 23.33
CA GLN A 352 -24.59 9.26 22.32
C GLN A 352 -23.99 9.30 20.91
N ILE A 353 -23.24 10.36 20.59
CA ILE A 353 -22.58 10.54 19.30
C ILE A 353 -21.54 9.43 19.09
N MET A 354 -20.73 9.13 20.09
CA MET A 354 -19.71 8.07 20.01
C MET A 354 -20.33 6.69 19.76
N ILE A 355 -21.40 6.35 20.48
CA ILE A 355 -22.10 5.08 20.33
C ILE A 355 -22.75 5.00 18.94
N LEU A 356 -23.41 6.08 18.49
CA LEU A 356 -24.01 6.14 17.16
C LEU A 356 -22.97 5.90 16.06
N PHE A 357 -21.86 6.64 16.06
CA PHE A 357 -20.80 6.46 15.07
C PHE A 357 -20.15 5.08 15.19
N GLY A 358 -19.94 4.56 16.39
CA GLY A 358 -19.43 3.20 16.58
C GLY A 358 -20.34 2.13 15.97
N LEU A 359 -21.65 2.23 16.18
CA LEU A 359 -22.63 1.32 15.59
C LEU A 359 -22.72 1.45 14.07
N ILE A 360 -22.66 2.68 13.54
CA ILE A 360 -22.61 2.93 12.09
C ILE A 360 -21.36 2.30 11.48
N THR A 361 -20.19 2.49 12.08
CA THR A 361 -18.93 1.88 11.61
C THR A 361 -19.03 0.35 11.61
N ILE A 362 -19.64 -0.27 12.64
CA ILE A 362 -19.86 -1.73 12.64
C ILE A 362 -20.78 -2.15 11.49
N LEU A 363 -21.85 -1.41 11.21
CA LEU A 363 -22.74 -1.70 10.08
C LEU A 363 -22.08 -1.49 8.72
N GLU A 364 -21.14 -0.55 8.63
CA GLU A 364 -20.33 -0.30 7.44
C GLU A 364 -19.28 -1.39 7.21
N ASP A 365 -18.50 -1.74 8.24
CA ASP A 365 -17.46 -2.77 8.20
C ASP A 365 -18.03 -4.17 7.94
N THR A 366 -19.26 -4.45 8.41
CA THR A 366 -19.98 -5.70 8.09
C THR A 366 -20.55 -5.71 6.66
N GLY A 367 -20.52 -4.57 5.97
CA GLY A 367 -21.08 -4.39 4.64
C GLY A 367 -22.61 -4.36 4.60
N TYR A 368 -23.28 -4.28 5.75
CA TYR A 368 -24.74 -4.29 5.82
C TYR A 368 -25.36 -3.09 5.11
N MET A 369 -24.77 -1.90 5.28
CA MET A 369 -25.20 -0.67 4.57
C MET A 369 -25.15 -0.82 3.05
N ALA A 370 -24.11 -1.50 2.54
CA ALA A 370 -23.99 -1.78 1.11
C ALA A 370 -24.99 -2.83 0.62
N ARG A 371 -25.42 -3.76 1.48
CA ARG A 371 -26.42 -4.80 1.14
C ARG A 371 -27.83 -4.23 1.06
N ILE A 372 -28.20 -3.30 1.96
CA ILE A 372 -29.53 -2.68 1.99
C ILE A 372 -29.90 -2.00 0.66
N SER A 373 -28.92 -1.41 -0.06
CA SER A 373 -29.19 -0.77 -1.35
C SER A 373 -29.64 -1.73 -2.46
N PHE A 374 -29.51 -3.04 -2.24
CA PHE A 374 -29.95 -4.10 -3.16
C PHE A 374 -31.29 -4.76 -2.73
N LEU A 375 -31.91 -4.32 -1.63
CA LEU A 375 -33.29 -4.72 -1.31
C LEU A 375 -34.22 -4.15 -2.38
N THR A 376 -34.81 -5.03 -3.18
CA THR A 376 -35.76 -4.69 -4.27
C THR A 376 -37.14 -5.28 -4.06
#